data_AF-A0A951EL93-F1
#
_entry.id   AF-A0A951EL93-F1
#
_cell.length_a   1.000
_cell.length_b   1.000
_cell.length_c   1.000
_cell.angle_alpha   90.00
_cell.angle_beta   90.00
_cell.angle_gamma   90.00
#
_symmetry.space_group_name_H-M   'P 1'
#
loop_
_entity.id
_entity.type
_entity.pdbx_description
1 polymer ?
#
loop_
_entity_poly.entity_id
_entity_poly.type
_entity_poly.pdbx_seq_one_letter_code
_entity_poly.pdbx_strand_id
1 'polypeptide(L)' 'AVKACDRCVVTTIDPDTASKGKEPLTTLARFRRWDGKTWFAINLIPDSPGAPLHLGDQIEIVEQVQTDEPLC' A
#
# COMPACT_ATOMS: atom_id res chain seq x y z
N ALA A 1 4.21 -11.55 -2.04
CA ALA A 1 3.93 -10.13 -2.35
C ALA A 1 4.69 -9.74 -3.61
N VAL A 2 4.15 -8.85 -4.44
CA VAL A 2 4.79 -8.52 -5.73
C VAL A 2 5.76 -7.35 -5.62
N LYS A 3 5.30 -6.22 -5.05
CA LYS A 3 6.14 -5.03 -4.86
C LYS A 3 5.53 -4.07 -3.85
N ALA A 4 6.37 -3.24 -3.24
CA ALA A 4 5.93 -2.06 -2.51
C ALA A 4 5.19 -1.08 -3.46
N CYS A 5 4.26 -0.30 -2.91
CA CYS A 5 3.49 0.68 -3.68
C CYS A 5 3.88 2.11 -3.27
N ASP A 6 4.42 2.87 -4.19
CA ASP A 6 4.54 4.31 -4.04
C ASP A 6 3.16 4.98 -4.18
N ARG A 7 2.97 6.11 -3.50
CA ARG A 7 1.72 6.85 -3.50
C ARG A 7 1.85 8.17 -4.24
N CYS A 8 0.93 8.37 -5.18
CA CYS A 8 0.77 9.60 -5.90
C CYS A 8 -0.26 10.53 -5.22
N VAL A 9 -0.41 11.71 -5.79
CA VAL A 9 -1.31 12.79 -5.32
C VAL A 9 -2.78 12.38 -5.20
N VAL A 10 -3.22 11.31 -5.87
CA VAL A 10 -4.64 10.87 -5.81
C VAL A 10 -5.07 10.60 -4.37
N THR A 11 -4.16 10.11 -3.53
CA THR A 11 -4.43 9.88 -2.10
C THR A 11 -4.71 11.17 -1.30
N THR A 12 -4.42 12.35 -1.85
CA THR A 12 -4.65 13.64 -1.19
C THR A 12 -5.92 14.36 -1.65
N ILE A 13 -6.75 13.68 -2.44
CA ILE A 13 -8.04 14.18 -2.89
C ILE A 13 -9.10 13.64 -1.93
N ASP A 14 -9.87 14.55 -1.35
CA ASP A 14 -11.04 14.19 -0.55
C ASP A 14 -12.12 13.54 -1.47
N PRO A 15 -12.57 12.31 -1.18
CA PRO A 15 -13.46 11.58 -2.08
C PRO A 15 -14.87 12.14 -2.14
N ASP A 16 -15.33 12.86 -1.11
CA ASP A 16 -16.69 13.39 -1.01
C ASP A 16 -16.82 14.76 -1.68
N THR A 17 -15.78 15.59 -1.55
CA THR A 17 -15.77 16.99 -2.00
C THR A 17 -14.90 17.24 -3.23
N ALA A 18 -14.07 16.27 -3.64
CA ALA A 18 -13.03 16.40 -4.66
C ALA A 18 -11.97 17.49 -4.35
N SER A 19 -11.91 17.96 -3.11
CA SER A 19 -10.95 18.97 -2.67
C SER A 19 -9.54 18.40 -2.61
N LYS A 20 -8.54 19.17 -3.05
CA LYS A 20 -7.13 18.76 -3.01
C LYS A 20 -6.47 19.25 -1.72
N GLY A 21 -5.76 18.35 -1.05
CA GLY A 21 -4.91 18.65 0.10
C GLY A 21 -3.46 18.19 -0.07
N LYS A 22 -2.70 18.25 1.03
CA LYS A 22 -1.31 17.75 1.11
C LYS A 22 -1.16 16.47 1.94
N GLU A 23 -2.20 16.11 2.68
CA GLU A 23 -2.27 14.87 3.47
C GLU A 23 -2.95 13.77 2.67
N PRO A 24 -2.59 12.49 2.87
CA PRO A 24 -1.68 11.97 3.90
C PRO A 24 -0.19 11.94 3.49
N LEU A 25 0.15 12.36 2.27
CA LEU A 25 1.51 12.22 1.74
C LEU A 25 2.56 12.99 2.56
N THR A 26 2.23 14.17 3.07
CA THR A 26 3.15 14.97 3.89
C THR A 26 3.50 14.25 5.18
N THR A 27 2.53 13.63 5.85
CA THR A 27 2.77 12.84 7.06
C THR A 27 3.54 11.56 6.75
N LEU A 28 3.12 10.79 5.74
CA LEU A 28 3.79 9.55 5.33
C LEU A 28 5.25 9.79 4.94
N ALA A 29 5.55 10.89 4.25
CA ALA A 29 6.90 11.22 3.81
C ALA A 29 7.90 11.42 4.97
N ARG A 30 7.43 11.65 6.20
CA ARG A 30 8.32 11.82 7.37
C ARG A 30 8.99 10.51 7.79
N PHE A 31 8.38 9.36 7.48
CA PHE A 31 8.87 8.05 7.95
C PHE A 31 8.80 6.94 6.88
N ARG A 32 8.29 7.23 5.68
CA ARG A 32 8.19 6.30 4.54
C ARG A 32 8.73 6.89 3.23
N ARG A 33 9.68 7.83 3.31
CA ARG A 33 10.29 8.45 2.13
C ARG A 33 11.67 7.87 1.88
N TRP A 34 11.83 7.24 0.73
CA TRP A 34 13.12 6.81 0.17
C TRP A 34 13.00 6.80 -1.36
N ASP A 35 14.15 6.86 -2.04
CA ASP A 35 14.21 6.91 -3.51
C ASP A 35 13.32 8.01 -4.14
N GLY A 36 13.25 9.17 -3.47
CA GLY A 36 12.42 10.31 -3.91
C GLY A 36 10.91 10.11 -3.81
N LYS A 37 10.44 8.91 -3.44
CA LYS A 37 9.03 8.50 -3.40
C LYS A 37 8.53 8.35 -1.97
N THR A 38 7.21 8.39 -1.82
CA THR A 38 6.53 8.11 -0.53
C THR A 38 5.81 6.79 -0.67
N TRP A 39 6.16 5.82 0.16
CA TRP A 39 5.74 4.43 0.00
C TRP A 39 4.72 4.02 1.05
N PHE A 40 3.70 3.27 0.62
CA PHE A 40 2.66 2.77 1.54
C PHE A 40 1.90 1.57 0.94
N ALA A 41 1.83 0.48 1.70
CA ALA A 41 1.23 -0.82 1.33
C ALA A 41 1.97 -1.58 0.22
N ILE A 42 1.42 -2.74 -0.16
CA ILE A 42 1.99 -3.69 -1.11
C ILE A 42 0.97 -4.09 -2.18
N ASN A 43 1.46 -4.43 -3.37
CA ASN A 43 0.67 -5.02 -4.43
C ASN A 43 0.70 -6.55 -4.33
N LEU A 44 -0.47 -7.18 -4.46
CA LEU A 44 -0.66 -8.64 -4.42
C LEU A 44 -1.32 -9.11 -5.72
N ILE A 45 -1.03 -10.34 -6.12
CA ILE A 45 -1.71 -11.05 -7.20
C ILE A 45 -2.43 -12.23 -6.53
N PRO A 46 -3.72 -12.46 -6.83
CA PRO A 46 -4.43 -13.62 -6.30
C PRO A 46 -3.95 -14.90 -7.01
N ASP A 47 -3.57 -15.91 -6.23
CA ASP A 47 -3.20 -17.22 -6.76
C ASP A 47 -4.41 -18.02 -7.27
N SER A 48 -5.60 -17.74 -6.71
CA SER A 48 -6.88 -18.33 -7.11
C SER A 48 -7.88 -17.24 -7.50
N PRO A 49 -7.90 -16.80 -8.76
CA PRO A 49 -8.85 -15.80 -9.25
C PRO A 49 -10.30 -16.23 -9.01
N GLY A 50 -11.12 -15.34 -8.46
CA GLY A 50 -12.54 -15.59 -8.18
C GLY A 50 -12.82 -16.28 -6.84
N ALA A 51 -11.80 -16.61 -6.04
CA ALA A 51 -12.02 -17.02 -4.66
C ALA A 51 -12.73 -15.91 -3.87
N PRO A 52 -13.81 -16.21 -3.12
CA PRO A 52 -14.52 -15.21 -2.35
C PRO A 52 -13.68 -14.77 -1.15
N LEU A 53 -13.73 -13.48 -0.83
CA LEU A 53 -13.13 -12.87 0.35
C LEU A 53 -14.24 -12.20 1.16
N HIS A 54 -14.27 -12.45 2.46
CA HIS A 54 -15.26 -11.89 3.38
C HIS A 54 -14.60 -11.12 4.51
N LEU A 55 -15.34 -10.16 5.06
CA LEU A 55 -14.92 -9.48 6.28
C LEU A 55 -14.86 -10.49 7.43
N GLY A 56 -13.71 -10.58 8.10
CA GLY A 56 -13.48 -11.48 9.22
C GLY A 56 -12.72 -12.76 8.87
N ASP A 57 -12.41 -12.99 7.59
CA ASP A 57 -11.56 -14.11 7.18
C ASP A 57 -10.20 -14.04 7.90
N GLN A 58 -9.74 -15.20 8.38
CA GLN A 58 -8.46 -15.31 9.08
C GLN A 58 -7.31 -15.21 8.07
N ILE A 59 -6.22 -14.58 8.49
CA ILE A 59 -5.00 -14.44 7.69
C ILE A 59 -3.94 -15.37 8.28
N GLU A 60 -3.36 -16.20 7.42
CA GLU A 60 -2.22 -17.07 7.76
C GLU A 60 -1.03 -16.71 6.86
N ILE A 61 0.17 -16.68 7.44
CA ILE A 61 1.41 -16.54 6.68
C ILE A 61 1.85 -17.95 6.28
N VAL A 62 1.59 -18.32 5.02
CA VAL A 62 1.95 -19.64 4.47
C VAL A 62 3.43 -19.73 4.09
N GLU A 63 4.01 -18.63 3.66
CA GLU A 63 5.42 -18.53 3.26
C GLU A 63 5.91 -17.08 3.41
N GLN A 64 7.16 -16.90 3.79
CA GLN A 64 7.78 -15.58 3.92
C GLN A 64 9.18 -15.61 3.30
N VAL A 65 9.44 -14.67 2.39
CA VAL A 65 10.75 -14.52 1.75
C VAL A 65 11.46 -13.33 2.38
N GLN A 66 12.71 -13.54 2.81
CA GLN A 66 13.57 -12.45 3.27
C GLN A 66 13.98 -11.61 2.07
N THR A 67 13.67 -10.31 2.11
CA THR A 67 14.01 -9.37 1.04
C THR A 67 14.97 -8.33 1.60
N ASP A 68 16.11 -8.14 0.94
CA ASP A 68 17.09 -7.09 1.29
C ASP A 68 16.61 -5.70 0.86
N GLU A 69 15.69 -5.64 -0.12
CA GLU A 69 14.98 -4.41 -0.46
C GLU A 69 13.81 -4.18 0.51
N PRO A 70 13.70 -2.97 1.08
CA PRO A 70 12.59 -2.63 1.95
C PRO A 70 11.26 -2.74 1.19
N LEU A 71 10.44 -3.71 1.59
CA LEU A 71 8.98 -3.62 1.40
C LEU A 71 8.38 -2.48 2.26
N CYS A 72 9.19 -1.91 3.16
CA CYS A 72 8.91 -0.79 4.04
C CYS A 72 10.16 0.02 4.44
#